data_AF-A0AAC9HHE2-F1
#
_entry.id   AF-A0AAC9HHE2-F1
#
_cell.length_a   1.000
_cell.length_b   1.000
_cell.length_c   1.000
_cell.angle_alpha   90.00
_cell.angle_beta   90.00
_cell.angle_gamma   90.00
#
_symmetry.space_group_name_H-M   'P 1'
#
loop_
_entity.id
_entity.type
_entity.pdbx_description
1 polymer ?
#
loop_
_entity_poly.entity_id
_entity_poly.type
_entity_poly.pdbx_seq_one_letter_code
_entity_poly.pdbx_strand_id
1 'polypeptide(L)'
;MRLIDLVNQSGRRLVFFIGSFPGAAMKGVTLKEVYFSASLQAETACYLAERFQIDFIRPVTDLVVEAEAMGLKARYPDNGAPVLVEHPITGPEALANLNLPEPGRDGRLPVNLEAIRLIKQRTDKPVIGSLTGPFTLAGALCDPAGVAMKTITDPEFLHALLAFCTRALKRYGEALLAAGADILWISEPLGSLLSPAQFWQFSGRYIQEIFAAFPAMNILHICGDTSYMLKEMLATGAQGLSLDSRVSLPVLATQMPEDVVLIGNIDPVGVMLEGSPQQVVKATANLLTAMLPFNNFIVSTGCTLPFEVPAANISAFVETARNFPRLSPSQARLLLSLRRALLEGDSEGVTTLTRKGLQLEMDAITILEGGLIQGINRAGELYQQQKVFIPELLLISQAMYAGLEVIRPVLVQKRHGTRGKIVLGTVQGDLHDIGKNLVGLMLTANDFQVIDLGKDVTPEQFVEAVGACRPQVVGLSALTTTTMKSMEKTVRALKQGGQGEQVKVIVGGAPITPEFARRIGADAYAPDAAAAVTEVANLIDKVKEHQDGQSTTGVF
;
A
#
# COMPACT_ATOMS: atom_id res chain seq x y z
N MET A 1 -7.74 -25.50 8.73
CA MET A 1 -7.32 -24.71 7.55
C MET A 1 -6.42 -23.60 8.05
N ARG A 2 -5.25 -23.39 7.44
CA ARG A 2 -4.34 -22.28 7.76
C ARG A 2 -4.66 -21.05 6.90
N LEU A 3 -4.22 -19.87 7.34
CA LEU A 3 -4.40 -18.62 6.59
C LEU A 3 -3.76 -18.68 5.19
N ILE A 4 -2.58 -19.29 5.07
CA ILE A 4 -1.90 -19.46 3.78
C ILE A 4 -2.69 -20.34 2.80
N ASP A 5 -3.48 -21.30 3.29
CA ASP A 5 -4.30 -22.16 2.45
C ASP A 5 -5.39 -21.34 1.74
N LEU A 6 -6.03 -20.39 2.45
CA LEU A 6 -7.00 -19.46 1.85
C LEU A 6 -6.37 -18.62 0.75
N VAL A 7 -5.17 -18.08 1.00
CA VAL A 7 -4.43 -17.28 0.02
C VAL A 7 -4.11 -18.10 -1.22
N ASN A 8 -3.67 -19.35 -1.05
CA ASN A 8 -3.31 -20.23 -2.15
C ASN A 8 -4.52 -20.70 -2.97
N GLN A 9 -5.68 -20.89 -2.35
CA GLN A 9 -6.91 -21.36 -3.01
C GLN A 9 -7.69 -20.27 -3.76
N SER A 10 -7.51 -18.99 -3.41
CA SER A 10 -8.31 -17.86 -3.93
C SER A 10 -8.23 -17.64 -5.46
N GLY A 11 -7.20 -18.13 -6.15
CA GLY A 11 -6.97 -17.90 -7.59
C GLY A 11 -6.60 -16.46 -7.96
N ARG A 12 -6.96 -15.47 -7.14
CA ARG A 12 -6.58 -14.05 -7.24
C ARG A 12 -5.92 -13.55 -5.95
N ARG A 13 -5.56 -12.28 -5.90
CA ARG A 13 -5.20 -11.60 -4.65
C ARG A 13 -6.44 -11.43 -3.78
N LEU A 14 -6.32 -11.82 -2.52
CA LEU A 14 -7.33 -11.50 -1.51
C LEU A 14 -7.16 -10.04 -1.10
N VAL A 15 -8.28 -9.39 -0.82
CA VAL A 15 -8.37 -7.96 -0.51
C VAL A 15 -9.16 -7.78 0.78
N PHE A 16 -8.58 -7.01 1.67
CA PHE A 16 -9.14 -6.62 2.95
C PHE A 16 -8.83 -5.15 3.19
N PHE A 17 -9.55 -4.48 4.08
CA PHE A 17 -9.05 -3.25 4.68
C PHE A 17 -9.36 -3.30 6.17
N ILE A 18 -8.51 -2.69 6.97
CA ILE A 18 -8.62 -2.82 8.42
C ILE A 18 -9.77 -1.93 8.90
N GLY A 19 -10.69 -2.54 9.65
CA GLY A 19 -11.81 -1.86 10.30
C GLY A 19 -13.01 -1.62 9.39
N SER A 20 -14.16 -1.38 10.01
CA SER A 20 -15.46 -1.20 9.32
C SER A 20 -16.11 0.13 9.63
N PHE A 21 -15.33 1.13 10.09
CA PHE A 21 -15.84 2.45 10.43
C PHE A 21 -16.56 3.15 9.25
N PRO A 22 -16.07 3.10 8.00
CA PRO A 22 -16.80 3.69 6.87
C PRO A 22 -18.21 3.12 6.67
N GLY A 23 -18.45 1.89 7.12
CA GLY A 23 -19.76 1.23 7.02
C GLY A 23 -20.81 1.96 7.86
N ALA A 24 -20.41 2.45 9.04
CA ALA A 24 -21.27 3.26 9.90
C ALA A 24 -21.61 4.60 9.25
N ALA A 25 -20.61 5.30 8.70
CA ALA A 25 -20.82 6.57 7.98
C ALA A 25 -21.79 6.42 6.80
N MET A 26 -21.60 5.38 5.97
CA MET A 26 -22.48 5.12 4.81
C MET A 26 -23.91 4.71 5.20
N LYS A 27 -24.11 4.22 6.42
CA LYS A 27 -25.41 3.86 6.97
C LYS A 27 -26.04 4.99 7.79
N GLY A 28 -25.34 6.12 7.94
CA GLY A 28 -25.83 7.29 8.68
C GLY A 28 -25.91 7.08 10.19
N VAL A 29 -25.08 6.20 10.75
CA VAL A 29 -25.00 5.92 12.20
C VAL A 29 -23.62 6.29 12.74
N THR A 30 -23.58 6.68 14.01
CA THR A 30 -22.32 7.01 14.69
C THR A 30 -21.55 5.75 15.10
N LEU A 31 -20.23 5.83 15.24
CA LEU A 31 -19.45 4.71 15.80
C LEU A 31 -19.87 4.40 17.22
N LYS A 32 -20.22 5.42 18.00
CA LYS A 32 -20.77 5.26 19.34
C LYS A 32 -21.99 4.35 19.36
N GLU A 33 -22.98 4.55 18.50
CA GLU A 33 -24.15 3.66 18.42
C GLU A 33 -23.75 2.23 18.03
N VAL A 34 -22.82 2.10 17.08
CA VAL A 34 -22.34 0.80 16.60
C VAL A 34 -21.64 0.02 17.72
N TYR A 35 -20.81 0.65 18.55
CA TYR A 35 -20.09 -0.02 19.63
C TYR A 35 -20.99 -0.74 20.65
N PHE A 36 -22.25 -0.31 20.79
CA PHE A 36 -23.21 -0.87 21.74
C PHE A 36 -24.31 -1.74 21.10
N SER A 37 -24.27 -1.97 19.78
CA SER A 37 -25.31 -2.71 19.08
C SER A 37 -24.73 -3.79 18.18
N ALA A 38 -24.93 -5.05 18.59
CA ALA A 38 -24.49 -6.22 17.83
C ALA A 38 -25.08 -6.24 16.41
N SER A 39 -26.34 -5.82 16.28
CA SER A 39 -27.02 -5.71 14.98
C SER A 39 -26.37 -4.65 14.09
N LEU A 40 -26.03 -3.47 14.62
CA LEU A 40 -25.37 -2.42 13.84
C LEU A 40 -23.93 -2.80 13.49
N GLN A 41 -23.18 -3.45 14.38
CA GLN A 41 -21.85 -3.98 14.05
C GLN A 41 -21.92 -4.98 12.90
N ALA A 42 -22.85 -5.93 12.97
CA ALA A 42 -23.04 -6.94 11.93
C ALA A 42 -23.48 -6.32 10.59
N GLU A 43 -24.47 -5.42 10.64
CA GLU A 43 -25.02 -4.77 9.45
C GLU A 43 -23.98 -3.91 8.74
N THR A 44 -23.26 -3.04 9.46
CA THR A 44 -22.25 -2.16 8.87
C THR A 44 -21.08 -2.93 8.27
N ALA A 45 -20.61 -4.00 8.94
CA ALA A 45 -19.53 -4.83 8.45
C ALA A 45 -19.94 -5.67 7.23
N CYS A 46 -21.12 -6.30 7.25
CA CYS A 46 -21.64 -7.07 6.10
C CYS A 46 -21.90 -6.15 4.90
N TYR A 47 -22.48 -4.97 5.13
CA TYR A 47 -22.73 -3.99 4.09
C TYR A 47 -21.46 -3.61 3.33
N LEU A 48 -20.36 -3.33 4.03
CA LEU A 48 -19.06 -3.08 3.39
C LEU A 48 -18.57 -4.29 2.60
N ALA A 49 -18.68 -5.48 3.19
CA ALA A 49 -18.23 -6.73 2.58
C ALA A 49 -18.98 -7.09 1.29
N GLU A 50 -20.26 -6.78 1.22
CA GLU A 50 -21.11 -6.97 0.05
C GLU A 50 -20.88 -5.87 -0.98
N ARG A 51 -20.97 -4.59 -0.56
CA ARG A 51 -20.85 -3.44 -1.44
C ARG A 51 -19.51 -3.38 -2.18
N PHE A 52 -18.41 -3.65 -1.47
CA PHE A 52 -17.07 -3.56 -2.04
C PHE A 52 -16.46 -4.92 -2.36
N GLN A 53 -17.15 -6.02 -2.08
CA GLN A 53 -16.66 -7.38 -2.36
C GLN A 53 -15.29 -7.71 -1.72
N ILE A 54 -15.04 -7.23 -0.49
CA ILE A 54 -13.85 -7.62 0.29
C ILE A 54 -13.98 -9.06 0.81
N ASP A 55 -12.84 -9.70 1.06
CA ASP A 55 -12.75 -11.15 1.29
C ASP A 55 -12.92 -11.60 2.74
N PHE A 56 -12.76 -10.67 3.69
CA PHE A 56 -12.85 -10.93 5.13
C PHE A 56 -13.79 -9.92 5.77
N ILE A 57 -14.52 -10.33 6.80
CA ILE A 57 -15.41 -9.46 7.55
C ILE A 57 -14.86 -9.28 8.96
N ARG A 58 -14.65 -8.02 9.35
CA ARG A 58 -14.24 -7.67 10.71
C ARG A 58 -15.33 -6.76 11.31
N PRO A 59 -16.07 -7.20 12.34
CA PRO A 59 -17.02 -6.32 13.03
C PRO A 59 -16.32 -5.06 13.56
N VAL A 60 -17.09 -3.97 13.67
CA VAL A 60 -16.61 -2.76 14.34
C VAL A 60 -16.34 -3.08 15.81
N THR A 61 -15.11 -2.80 16.25
CA THR A 61 -14.63 -3.04 17.61
C THR A 61 -13.47 -2.10 17.92
N ASP A 62 -12.94 -2.17 19.14
CA ASP A 62 -11.91 -1.28 19.65
C ASP A 62 -11.05 -1.97 20.70
N LEU A 63 -10.04 -1.25 21.22
CA LEU A 63 -9.04 -1.79 22.14
C LEU A 63 -9.38 -1.60 23.62
N VAL A 64 -10.56 -1.06 23.95
CA VAL A 64 -10.97 -0.85 25.35
C VAL A 64 -11.95 -1.90 25.85
N VAL A 65 -12.51 -2.72 24.95
CA VAL A 65 -13.55 -3.71 25.26
C VAL A 65 -13.17 -4.61 26.43
N GLU A 66 -11.95 -5.17 26.43
CA GLU A 66 -11.52 -6.09 27.48
C GLU A 66 -11.30 -5.37 28.83
N ALA A 67 -10.76 -4.15 28.79
CA ALA A 67 -10.57 -3.33 29.98
C ALA A 67 -11.91 -2.91 30.61
N GLU A 68 -12.90 -2.55 29.80
CA GLU A 68 -14.24 -2.22 30.29
C GLU A 68 -14.97 -3.41 30.88
N ALA A 69 -14.77 -4.61 30.33
CA ALA A 69 -15.29 -5.84 30.93
C ALA A 69 -14.69 -6.14 32.30
N MET A 70 -13.54 -5.53 32.63
CA MET A 70 -12.91 -5.56 33.94
C MET A 70 -13.34 -4.38 34.84
N GLY A 71 -14.31 -3.58 34.40
CA GLY A 71 -14.94 -2.50 35.19
C GLY A 71 -14.37 -1.10 34.95
N LEU A 72 -13.39 -0.93 34.06
CA LEU A 72 -12.85 0.40 33.74
C LEU A 72 -13.86 1.20 32.91
N LYS A 73 -13.83 2.52 33.07
CA LYS A 73 -14.70 3.43 32.30
C LYS A 73 -14.01 3.97 31.05
N ALA A 74 -14.79 4.16 29.98
CA ALA A 74 -14.36 4.84 28.77
C ALA A 74 -15.29 6.00 28.38
N ARG A 75 -14.71 6.97 27.65
CA ARG A 75 -15.42 8.02 26.93
C ARG A 75 -15.56 7.61 25.46
N TYR A 76 -16.73 7.89 24.90
CA TYR A 76 -17.10 7.51 23.54
C TYR A 76 -17.37 8.76 22.69
N PRO A 77 -16.40 9.19 21.87
CA PRO A 77 -16.66 10.16 20.80
C PRO A 77 -17.64 9.56 19.79
N ASP A 78 -18.50 10.38 19.19
CA ASP A 78 -19.53 9.89 18.27
C ASP A 78 -18.93 9.11 17.09
N ASN A 79 -17.88 9.65 16.46
CA ASN A 79 -17.23 9.06 15.28
C ASN A 79 -15.74 8.74 15.51
N GLY A 80 -15.35 8.47 16.75
CA GLY A 80 -13.96 8.15 17.14
C GLY A 80 -13.81 6.82 17.84
N ALA A 81 -12.56 6.42 18.09
CA ALA A 81 -12.27 5.29 18.97
C ALA A 81 -12.58 5.66 20.43
N PRO A 82 -13.09 4.73 21.26
CA PRO A 82 -13.25 4.95 22.69
C PRO A 82 -11.91 5.19 23.39
N VAL A 83 -11.93 5.97 24.47
CA VAL A 83 -10.74 6.31 25.26
C VAL A 83 -11.01 6.02 26.73
N LEU A 84 -10.17 5.24 27.38
CA LEU A 84 -10.25 4.99 28.82
C LEU A 84 -10.04 6.29 29.61
N VAL A 85 -10.79 6.47 30.70
CA VAL A 85 -10.68 7.68 31.54
C VAL A 85 -9.87 7.45 32.81
N GLU A 86 -9.50 6.19 33.10
CA GLU A 86 -8.80 5.79 34.32
C GLU A 86 -7.92 4.55 34.08
N HIS A 87 -6.90 4.41 34.92
CA HIS A 87 -5.93 3.30 34.90
C HIS A 87 -5.64 2.87 36.36
N PRO A 88 -6.54 2.10 36.99
CA PRO A 88 -6.54 1.91 38.45
C PRO A 88 -5.50 0.90 38.94
N ILE A 89 -4.88 0.11 38.05
CA ILE A 89 -3.98 -0.95 38.46
C ILE A 89 -2.57 -0.36 38.62
N THR A 90 -2.15 -0.10 39.85
CA THR A 90 -0.85 0.53 40.13
C THR A 90 0.18 -0.41 40.75
N GLY A 91 -0.27 -1.57 41.25
CA GLY A 91 0.58 -2.57 41.91
C GLY A 91 -0.14 -3.89 42.23
N PRO A 92 0.52 -4.81 42.94
CA PRO A 92 0.04 -6.18 43.18
C PRO A 92 -1.31 -6.28 43.88
N GLU A 93 -1.60 -5.42 44.87
CA GLU A 93 -2.88 -5.43 45.58
C GLU A 93 -4.06 -5.07 44.67
N ALA A 94 -3.88 -4.07 43.80
CA ALA A 94 -4.90 -3.69 42.83
C ALA A 94 -5.16 -4.82 41.81
N LEU A 95 -4.10 -5.51 41.37
CA LEU A 95 -4.21 -6.66 40.48
C LEU A 95 -4.93 -7.85 41.15
N ALA A 96 -4.65 -8.11 42.44
CA ALA A 96 -5.28 -9.20 43.18
C ALA A 96 -6.80 -9.04 43.35
N ASN A 97 -7.29 -7.80 43.34
CA ASN A 97 -8.72 -7.49 43.41
C ASN A 97 -9.42 -7.49 42.05
N LEU A 98 -8.68 -7.65 40.95
CA LEU A 98 -9.24 -7.64 39.60
C LEU A 98 -9.79 -9.03 39.23
N ASN A 99 -11.04 -9.09 38.78
CA ASN A 99 -11.67 -10.33 38.37
C ASN A 99 -11.44 -10.58 36.87
N LEU A 100 -11.28 -11.86 36.50
CA LEU A 100 -11.31 -12.24 35.09
C LEU A 100 -12.71 -11.95 34.52
N PRO A 101 -12.81 -11.28 33.36
CA PRO A 101 -14.10 -10.97 32.77
C PRO A 101 -14.82 -12.26 32.32
N GLU A 102 -16.14 -12.25 32.39
CA GLU A 102 -17.03 -13.26 31.83
C GLU A 102 -17.49 -12.83 30.42
N PRO A 103 -16.98 -13.43 29.32
CA PRO A 103 -17.26 -12.95 27.97
C PRO A 103 -18.74 -12.88 27.58
N GLY A 104 -19.57 -13.74 28.17
CA GLY A 104 -21.01 -13.77 27.92
C GLY A 104 -21.83 -12.78 28.74
N ARG A 105 -21.22 -12.02 29.67
CA ARG A 105 -21.94 -11.12 30.58
C ARG A 105 -21.32 -9.73 30.70
N ASP A 106 -20.00 -9.63 30.78
CA ASP A 106 -19.33 -8.43 31.27
C ASP A 106 -19.01 -7.42 30.15
N GLY A 107 -19.29 -6.14 30.42
CA GLY A 107 -19.01 -5.02 29.52
C GLY A 107 -19.63 -5.19 28.13
N ARG A 108 -18.85 -4.88 27.09
CA ARG A 108 -19.26 -5.00 25.68
C ARG A 108 -18.82 -6.30 25.01
N LEU A 109 -18.22 -7.24 25.75
CA LEU A 109 -17.84 -8.55 25.20
C LEU A 109 -19.05 -9.29 24.58
N PRO A 110 -20.24 -9.36 25.23
CA PRO A 110 -21.38 -10.08 24.66
C PRO A 110 -21.89 -9.46 23.35
N VAL A 111 -21.77 -8.14 23.21
CA VAL A 111 -22.16 -7.41 21.99
C VAL A 111 -21.32 -7.87 20.81
N ASN A 112 -20.00 -7.96 20.99
CA ASN A 112 -19.09 -8.41 19.94
C ASN A 112 -19.26 -9.89 19.60
N LEU A 113 -19.52 -10.74 20.62
CA LEU A 113 -19.84 -12.16 20.40
C LEU A 113 -21.11 -12.31 19.56
N GLU A 114 -22.15 -11.55 19.89
CA GLU A 114 -23.41 -11.60 19.15
C GLU A 114 -23.29 -11.04 17.74
N ALA A 115 -22.50 -9.98 17.54
CA ALA A 115 -22.22 -9.45 16.20
C ALA A 115 -21.60 -10.52 15.29
N ILE A 116 -20.65 -11.31 15.80
CA ILE A 116 -20.03 -12.41 15.04
C ILE A 116 -21.08 -13.48 14.67
N ARG A 117 -21.96 -13.88 15.60
CA ARG A 117 -23.04 -14.83 15.30
C ARG A 117 -23.95 -14.32 14.19
N LEU A 118 -24.36 -13.06 14.26
CA LEU A 118 -25.22 -12.43 13.27
C LEU A 118 -24.55 -12.32 11.89
N ILE A 119 -23.24 -12.07 11.83
CA ILE A 119 -22.49 -12.06 10.57
C ILE A 119 -22.43 -13.46 9.97
N LYS A 120 -22.12 -14.50 10.78
CA LYS A 120 -22.02 -15.89 10.29
C LYS A 120 -23.36 -16.44 9.79
N GLN A 121 -24.48 -15.92 10.25
CA GLN A 121 -25.81 -16.27 9.70
C GLN A 121 -26.04 -15.69 8.29
N ARG A 122 -25.28 -14.69 7.86
CA ARG A 122 -25.46 -13.97 6.59
C ARG A 122 -24.44 -14.32 5.52
N THR A 123 -23.30 -14.91 5.90
CA THR A 123 -22.18 -15.10 4.97
C THR A 123 -21.27 -16.26 5.35
N ASP A 124 -20.70 -16.90 4.33
CA ASP A 124 -19.64 -17.92 4.47
C ASP A 124 -18.23 -17.32 4.46
N LYS A 125 -18.10 -16.00 4.26
CA LYS A 125 -16.78 -15.34 4.29
C LYS A 125 -16.13 -15.51 5.67
N PRO A 126 -14.79 -15.63 5.75
CA PRO A 126 -14.09 -15.68 7.03
C PRO A 126 -14.36 -14.43 7.88
N VAL A 127 -14.76 -14.65 9.14
CA VAL A 127 -15.04 -13.60 10.11
C VAL A 127 -13.90 -13.47 11.10
N ILE A 128 -13.46 -12.23 11.35
CA ILE A 128 -12.36 -11.90 12.24
C ILE A 128 -12.90 -11.56 13.63
N GLY A 129 -12.51 -12.35 14.64
CA GLY A 129 -12.63 -11.99 16.06
C GLY A 129 -11.41 -11.20 16.50
N SER A 130 -11.62 -10.04 17.13
CA SER A 130 -10.53 -9.15 17.53
C SER A 130 -10.23 -9.26 19.02
N LEU A 131 -8.94 -9.27 19.34
CA LEU A 131 -8.39 -9.21 20.69
C LEU A 131 -7.40 -8.05 20.77
N THR A 132 -7.37 -7.40 21.92
CA THR A 132 -6.26 -6.53 22.31
C THR A 132 -5.04 -7.39 22.66
N GLY A 133 -3.83 -6.92 22.36
CA GLY A 133 -2.59 -7.59 22.75
C GLY A 133 -2.36 -7.53 24.27
N PRO A 134 -1.68 -8.54 24.87
CA PRO A 134 -1.47 -8.61 26.32
C PRO A 134 -0.75 -7.38 26.89
N PHE A 135 0.21 -6.81 26.16
CA PHE A 135 0.97 -5.64 26.63
C PHE A 135 0.14 -4.35 26.51
N THR A 136 -0.66 -4.23 25.47
CA THR A 136 -1.61 -3.13 25.27
C THR A 136 -2.73 -3.19 26.30
N LEU A 137 -3.26 -4.37 26.61
CA LEU A 137 -4.25 -4.54 27.68
C LEU A 137 -3.66 -4.23 29.05
N ALA A 138 -2.40 -4.63 29.31
CA ALA A 138 -1.69 -4.20 30.50
C ALA A 138 -1.59 -2.67 30.56
N GLY A 139 -1.23 -2.01 29.46
CA GLY A 139 -1.21 -0.54 29.37
C GLY A 139 -2.57 0.11 29.56
N ALA A 140 -3.65 -0.55 29.12
CA ALA A 140 -5.01 -0.10 29.38
C ALA A 140 -5.37 -0.17 30.88
N LEU A 141 -4.82 -1.14 31.63
CA LEU A 141 -5.07 -1.30 33.07
C LEU A 141 -4.18 -0.41 33.95
N CYS A 142 -2.91 -0.25 33.58
CA CYS A 142 -1.85 0.36 34.38
C CYS A 142 -1.29 1.67 33.82
N ASP A 143 -1.91 2.22 32.78
CA ASP A 143 -1.43 3.32 31.94
C ASP A 143 -0.29 2.93 30.96
N PRO A 144 -0.30 3.43 29.71
CA PRO A 144 0.68 3.02 28.70
C PRO A 144 2.14 3.35 29.03
N ALA A 145 2.40 4.51 29.63
CA ALA A 145 3.75 4.96 29.93
C ALA A 145 4.33 4.22 31.15
N GLY A 146 3.49 4.00 32.16
CA GLY A 146 3.78 3.22 33.35
C GLY A 146 4.15 1.78 33.01
N VAL A 147 3.39 1.13 32.12
CA VAL A 147 3.71 -0.25 31.69
C VAL A 147 5.02 -0.33 30.91
N ALA A 148 5.31 0.63 30.02
CA ALA A 148 6.59 0.71 29.35
C ALA A 148 7.75 0.86 30.35
N MET A 149 7.61 1.75 31.34
CA MET A 149 8.63 1.95 32.38
C MET A 149 8.83 0.70 33.26
N LYS A 150 7.75 -0.02 33.58
CA LYS A 150 7.80 -1.25 34.39
C LYS A 150 8.56 -2.40 33.73
N THR A 151 8.79 -2.36 32.42
CA THR A 151 9.72 -3.30 31.76
C THR A 151 11.15 -3.20 32.31
N ILE A 152 11.49 -2.08 32.95
CA ILE A 152 12.79 -1.80 33.57
C ILE A 152 12.65 -1.78 35.09
N THR A 153 11.67 -1.04 35.61
CA THR A 153 11.60 -0.73 37.05
C THR A 153 10.94 -1.80 37.90
N ASP A 154 10.04 -2.60 37.32
CA ASP A 154 9.29 -3.62 38.05
C ASP A 154 8.85 -4.80 37.13
N PRO A 155 9.80 -5.59 36.59
CA PRO A 155 9.49 -6.66 35.65
C PRO A 155 8.65 -7.79 36.25
N GLU A 156 8.78 -8.02 37.56
CA GLU A 156 8.07 -9.09 38.27
C GLU A 156 6.57 -8.81 38.32
N PHE A 157 6.17 -7.63 38.78
CA PHE A 157 4.78 -7.21 38.76
C PHE A 157 4.23 -7.19 37.33
N LEU A 158 4.99 -6.66 36.37
CA LEU A 158 4.57 -6.62 34.97
C LEU A 158 4.32 -8.03 34.43
N HIS A 159 5.14 -9.02 34.77
CA HIS A 159 4.88 -10.41 34.37
C HIS A 159 3.63 -11.00 35.02
N ALA A 160 3.33 -10.66 36.28
CA ALA A 160 2.09 -11.07 36.93
C ALA A 160 0.85 -10.45 36.25
N LEU A 161 0.91 -9.17 35.91
CA LEU A 161 -0.13 -8.47 35.16
C LEU A 161 -0.33 -9.07 33.77
N LEU A 162 0.75 -9.29 33.01
CA LEU A 162 0.68 -9.88 31.68
C LEU A 162 0.10 -11.29 31.73
N ALA A 163 0.44 -12.09 32.74
CA ALA A 163 -0.17 -13.41 32.94
C ALA A 163 -1.69 -13.31 33.19
N PHE A 164 -2.14 -12.31 33.94
CA PHE A 164 -3.57 -12.04 34.11
C PHE A 164 -4.23 -11.65 32.78
N CYS A 165 -3.66 -10.68 32.05
CA CYS A 165 -4.15 -10.25 30.73
C CYS A 165 -4.25 -11.43 29.77
N THR A 166 -3.22 -12.28 29.70
CA THR A 166 -3.22 -13.48 28.84
C THR A 166 -4.32 -14.46 29.17
N ARG A 167 -4.60 -14.70 30.47
CA ARG A 167 -5.74 -15.55 30.86
C ARG A 167 -7.09 -14.96 30.43
N ALA A 168 -7.28 -13.66 30.61
CA ALA A 168 -8.49 -12.96 30.18
C ALA A 168 -8.68 -13.02 28.66
N LEU A 169 -7.61 -12.77 27.90
CA LEU A 169 -7.61 -12.80 26.44
C LEU A 169 -7.85 -14.20 25.88
N LYS A 170 -7.28 -15.26 26.49
CA LYS A 170 -7.58 -16.66 26.11
C LYS A 170 -9.05 -16.97 26.32
N ARG A 171 -9.61 -16.59 27.46
CA ARG A 171 -11.04 -16.81 27.75
C ARG A 171 -11.95 -16.12 26.74
N TYR A 172 -11.63 -14.88 26.38
CA TYR A 172 -12.41 -14.15 25.38
C TYR A 172 -12.18 -14.70 23.96
N GLY A 173 -10.95 -15.07 23.61
CA GLY A 173 -10.61 -15.73 22.35
C GLY A 173 -11.39 -17.02 22.11
N GLU A 174 -11.50 -17.86 23.14
CA GLU A 174 -12.34 -19.07 23.10
C GLU A 174 -13.82 -18.73 22.83
N ALA A 175 -14.35 -17.71 23.49
CA ALA A 175 -15.72 -17.26 23.28
C ALA A 175 -15.95 -16.69 21.87
N LEU A 176 -14.99 -15.95 21.32
CA LEU A 176 -15.04 -15.43 19.94
C LEU A 176 -15.09 -16.57 18.92
N LEU A 177 -14.25 -17.60 19.09
CA LEU A 177 -14.26 -18.78 18.23
C LEU A 177 -15.57 -19.56 18.37
N ALA A 178 -16.06 -19.75 19.59
CA ALA A 178 -17.35 -20.40 19.84
C ALA A 178 -18.54 -19.62 19.27
N ALA A 179 -18.43 -18.30 19.14
CA ALA A 179 -19.42 -17.46 18.46
C ALA A 179 -19.37 -17.59 16.93
N GLY A 180 -18.29 -18.17 16.37
CA GLY A 180 -18.14 -18.45 14.94
C GLY A 180 -17.05 -17.65 14.24
N ALA A 181 -16.14 -16.97 14.97
CA ALA A 181 -14.97 -16.36 14.36
C ALA A 181 -14.06 -17.43 13.73
N ASP A 182 -13.61 -17.18 12.50
CA ASP A 182 -12.69 -18.06 11.77
C ASP A 182 -11.22 -17.69 12.01
N ILE A 183 -10.97 -16.42 12.35
CA ILE A 183 -9.64 -15.83 12.54
C ILE A 183 -9.59 -15.06 13.86
N LEU A 184 -8.55 -15.29 14.67
CA LEU A 184 -8.21 -14.43 15.81
C LEU A 184 -7.19 -13.37 15.41
N TRP A 185 -7.57 -12.11 15.54
CA TRP A 185 -6.71 -10.96 15.25
C TRP A 185 -6.28 -10.29 16.55
N ILE A 186 -4.98 -10.29 16.85
CA ILE A 186 -4.41 -9.54 17.98
C ILE A 186 -3.88 -8.20 17.51
N SER A 187 -4.33 -7.12 18.14
CA SER A 187 -3.81 -5.76 17.93
C SER A 187 -2.98 -5.33 19.13
N GLU A 188 -1.67 -5.16 18.94
CA GLU A 188 -0.68 -4.88 19.99
C GLU A 188 0.08 -3.56 19.71
N PRO A 189 -0.59 -2.40 19.62
CA PRO A 189 0.05 -1.14 19.26
C PRO A 189 1.17 -0.71 20.22
N LEU A 190 1.03 -0.97 21.53
CA LEU A 190 2.07 -0.61 22.51
C LEU A 190 3.35 -1.44 22.36
N GLY A 191 3.30 -2.57 21.64
CA GLY A 191 4.49 -3.37 21.32
C GLY A 191 5.55 -2.57 20.55
N SER A 192 5.14 -1.57 19.76
CA SER A 192 6.03 -0.69 19.00
C SER A 192 6.92 0.23 19.85
N LEU A 193 6.62 0.35 21.16
CA LEU A 193 7.41 1.12 22.12
C LEU A 193 8.61 0.33 22.68
N LEU A 194 8.72 -0.97 22.35
CA LEU A 194 9.68 -1.89 22.95
C LEU A 194 10.82 -2.21 22.00
N SER A 195 12.03 -2.37 22.54
CA SER A 195 13.11 -3.04 21.82
C SER A 195 12.72 -4.50 21.50
N PRO A 196 13.36 -5.16 20.51
CA PRO A 196 13.06 -6.56 20.19
C PRO A 196 13.11 -7.51 21.41
N ALA A 197 14.13 -7.37 22.26
CA ALA A 197 14.28 -8.18 23.47
C ALA A 197 13.14 -7.94 24.47
N GLN A 198 12.78 -6.68 24.71
CA GLN A 198 11.65 -6.34 25.57
C GLN A 198 10.31 -6.78 24.98
N PHE A 199 10.11 -6.61 23.67
CA PHE A 199 8.91 -7.09 22.98
C PHE A 199 8.75 -8.59 23.19
N TRP A 200 9.79 -9.39 22.93
CA TRP A 200 9.72 -10.83 23.16
C TRP A 200 9.38 -11.18 24.61
N GLN A 201 10.06 -10.54 25.57
CA GLN A 201 9.89 -10.81 26.99
C GLN A 201 8.52 -10.40 27.54
N PHE A 202 7.98 -9.24 27.13
CA PHE A 202 6.80 -8.62 27.75
C PHE A 202 5.56 -8.61 26.86
N SER A 203 5.64 -9.07 25.61
CA SER A 203 4.49 -9.17 24.70
C SER A 203 4.55 -10.45 23.86
N GLY A 204 5.58 -10.64 23.05
CA GLY A 204 5.70 -11.71 22.06
C GLY A 204 5.47 -13.11 22.62
N ARG A 205 6.10 -13.48 23.75
CA ARG A 205 5.88 -14.80 24.37
C ARG A 205 4.45 -15.01 24.87
N TYR A 206 3.77 -13.96 25.28
CA TYR A 206 2.39 -14.01 25.76
C TYR A 206 1.41 -14.10 24.58
N ILE A 207 1.71 -13.41 23.48
CA ILE A 207 1.00 -13.56 22.20
C ILE A 207 1.15 -15.01 21.70
N GLN A 208 2.37 -15.56 21.77
CA GLN A 208 2.64 -16.95 21.42
C GLN A 208 1.77 -17.92 22.24
N GLU A 209 1.66 -17.70 23.56
CA GLU A 209 0.81 -18.52 24.43
C GLU A 209 -0.67 -18.45 24.01
N ILE A 210 -1.15 -17.26 23.62
CA ILE A 210 -2.55 -17.08 23.17
C ILE A 210 -2.78 -17.79 21.83
N PHE A 211 -1.91 -17.59 20.83
CA PHE A 211 -2.06 -18.24 19.53
C PHE A 211 -1.91 -19.76 19.60
N ALA A 212 -1.01 -20.29 20.43
CA ALA A 212 -0.83 -21.72 20.62
C ALA A 212 -2.02 -22.39 21.34
N ALA A 213 -2.85 -21.62 22.04
CA ALA A 213 -4.01 -22.15 22.76
C ALA A 213 -5.16 -22.58 21.83
N PHE A 214 -5.20 -22.09 20.59
CA PHE A 214 -6.31 -22.33 19.67
C PHE A 214 -5.83 -22.83 18.30
N PRO A 215 -6.41 -23.90 17.74
CA PRO A 215 -6.12 -24.36 16.38
C PRO A 215 -6.86 -23.51 15.33
N ALA A 216 -6.86 -22.18 15.47
CA ALA A 216 -7.52 -21.24 14.59
C ALA A 216 -6.51 -20.47 13.72
N MET A 217 -6.98 -19.89 12.62
CA MET A 217 -6.17 -18.92 11.89
C MET A 217 -5.93 -17.70 12.79
N ASN A 218 -4.76 -17.10 12.68
CA ASN A 218 -4.41 -15.98 13.53
C ASN A 218 -3.57 -14.92 12.80
N ILE A 219 -3.76 -13.67 13.21
CA ILE A 219 -3.09 -12.51 12.64
C ILE A 219 -2.60 -11.62 13.78
N LEU A 220 -1.36 -11.16 13.66
CA LEU A 220 -0.77 -10.16 14.54
C LEU A 220 -0.69 -8.81 13.82
N HIS A 221 -1.15 -7.76 14.48
CA HIS A 221 -1.01 -6.38 14.04
C HIS A 221 -0.31 -5.53 15.11
N ILE A 222 0.69 -4.78 14.70
CA ILE A 222 1.39 -3.79 15.53
C ILE A 222 1.50 -2.51 14.71
N CYS A 223 1.06 -1.38 15.27
CA CYS A 223 1.11 -0.08 14.62
C CYS A 223 2.55 0.45 14.52
N GLY A 224 2.80 1.33 13.54
CA GLY A 224 4.11 1.96 13.34
C GLY A 224 5.14 1.08 12.64
N ASP A 225 6.36 1.61 12.50
CA ASP A 225 7.45 0.88 11.85
C ASP A 225 7.97 -0.24 12.75
N THR A 226 7.70 -1.48 12.36
CA THR A 226 8.04 -2.70 13.11
C THR A 226 9.11 -3.53 12.38
N SER A 227 9.74 -2.96 11.35
CA SER A 227 10.75 -3.65 10.54
C SER A 227 11.91 -4.22 11.38
N TYR A 228 12.23 -3.56 12.50
CA TYR A 228 13.32 -3.94 13.40
C TYR A 228 13.01 -5.11 14.34
N MET A 229 11.74 -5.55 14.43
CA MET A 229 11.30 -6.63 15.34
C MET A 229 10.64 -7.81 14.59
N LEU A 230 10.85 -7.90 13.27
CA LEU A 230 10.20 -8.92 12.45
C LEU A 230 10.45 -10.34 12.97
N LYS A 231 11.68 -10.64 13.42
CA LYS A 231 12.06 -11.96 13.92
C LYS A 231 11.22 -12.36 15.13
N GLU A 232 11.02 -11.45 16.07
CA GLU A 232 10.27 -11.67 17.28
C GLU A 232 8.77 -11.76 16.99
N MET A 233 8.26 -10.96 16.05
CA MET A 233 6.88 -11.08 15.57
C MET A 233 6.62 -12.46 14.94
N LEU A 234 7.54 -12.96 14.11
CA LEU A 234 7.46 -14.31 13.54
C LEU A 234 7.49 -15.39 14.63
N ALA A 235 8.33 -15.22 15.66
CA ALA A 235 8.47 -16.17 16.75
C ALA A 235 7.18 -16.33 17.59
N THR A 236 6.24 -15.38 17.50
CA THR A 236 4.91 -15.52 18.13
C THR A 236 4.06 -16.66 17.55
N GLY A 237 4.42 -17.20 16.39
CA GLY A 237 3.62 -18.21 15.69
C GLY A 237 2.45 -17.63 14.90
N ALA A 238 2.43 -16.32 14.66
CA ALA A 238 1.45 -15.65 13.81
C ALA A 238 1.43 -16.25 12.40
N GLN A 239 0.24 -16.62 11.90
CA GLN A 239 0.06 -17.07 10.52
C GLN A 239 -0.01 -15.91 9.53
N GLY A 240 -0.39 -14.72 10.01
CA GLY A 240 -0.36 -13.48 9.24
C GLY A 240 0.19 -12.31 10.04
N LEU A 241 0.95 -11.44 9.39
CA LEU A 241 1.45 -10.18 9.94
C LEU A 241 0.81 -9.01 9.19
N SER A 242 0.01 -8.23 9.89
CA SER A 242 -0.57 -6.98 9.40
C SER A 242 0.33 -5.81 9.76
N LEU A 243 0.93 -5.18 8.76
CA LEU A 243 1.99 -4.19 8.94
C LEU A 243 1.52 -2.79 8.56
N ASP A 244 1.93 -1.78 9.32
CA ASP A 244 1.60 -0.38 9.13
C ASP A 244 2.16 0.20 7.82
N SER A 245 1.59 1.28 7.29
CA SER A 245 2.01 1.90 6.02
C SER A 245 3.45 2.45 6.03
N ARG A 246 4.06 2.61 7.20
CA ARG A 246 5.48 2.97 7.36
C ARG A 246 6.45 1.84 7.00
N VAL A 247 5.99 0.60 6.96
CA VAL A 247 6.83 -0.58 6.70
C VAL A 247 6.93 -0.85 5.20
N SER A 248 8.13 -1.09 4.68
CA SER A 248 8.29 -1.50 3.27
C SER A 248 8.03 -3.00 3.10
N LEU A 249 6.81 -3.37 2.71
CA LEU A 249 6.45 -4.76 2.44
C LEU A 249 7.36 -5.44 1.40
N PRO A 250 7.72 -4.83 0.26
CA PRO A 250 8.58 -5.48 -0.73
C PRO A 250 9.95 -5.86 -0.17
N VAL A 251 10.48 -5.06 0.76
CA VAL A 251 11.75 -5.34 1.42
C VAL A 251 11.60 -6.48 2.43
N LEU A 252 10.58 -6.44 3.29
CA LEU A 252 10.37 -7.51 4.27
C LEU A 252 9.98 -8.84 3.63
N ALA A 253 9.21 -8.82 2.54
CA ALA A 253 8.76 -10.04 1.85
C ALA A 253 9.91 -10.95 1.41
N THR A 254 11.09 -10.39 1.12
CA THR A 254 12.31 -11.18 0.81
C THR A 254 12.85 -12.00 1.99
N GLN A 255 12.45 -11.65 3.22
CA GLN A 255 12.88 -12.28 4.47
C GLN A 255 11.75 -13.11 5.11
N MET A 256 10.56 -13.10 4.53
CA MET A 256 9.39 -13.78 5.09
C MET A 256 9.38 -15.27 4.75
N PRO A 257 9.04 -16.15 5.70
CA PRO A 257 8.66 -17.52 5.39
C PRO A 257 7.47 -17.57 4.42
N GLU A 258 7.48 -18.50 3.47
CA GLU A 258 6.41 -18.64 2.46
C GLU A 258 5.05 -19.01 3.07
N ASP A 259 5.02 -19.55 4.29
CA ASP A 259 3.81 -19.99 4.98
C ASP A 259 3.23 -18.97 5.97
N VAL A 260 3.85 -17.78 6.07
CA VAL A 260 3.34 -16.63 6.83
C VAL A 260 2.86 -15.57 5.85
N VAL A 261 1.63 -15.10 6.05
CA VAL A 261 0.97 -14.14 5.16
C VAL A 261 1.27 -12.70 5.56
N LEU A 262 1.77 -11.91 4.61
CA LEU A 262 1.85 -10.45 4.76
C LEU A 262 0.50 -9.81 4.46
N ILE A 263 0.10 -8.84 5.27
CA ILE A 263 -1.17 -8.13 5.10
C ILE A 263 -0.89 -6.62 5.17
N GLY A 264 -1.39 -5.88 4.18
CA GLY A 264 -1.27 -4.43 4.13
C GLY A 264 -0.83 -3.90 2.76
N ASN A 265 -0.27 -2.69 2.69
CA ASN A 265 -0.30 -1.70 3.76
C ASN A 265 -0.53 -0.27 3.24
N ILE A 266 -1.53 -0.10 2.37
CA ILE A 266 -1.92 1.23 1.85
C ILE A 266 -2.22 2.20 3.00
N ASP A 267 -1.72 3.43 2.88
CA ASP A 267 -1.90 4.48 3.90
C ASP A 267 -3.40 4.82 4.09
N PRO A 268 -3.96 4.56 5.28
CA PRO A 268 -5.38 4.75 5.54
C PRO A 268 -5.80 6.24 5.60
N VAL A 269 -4.86 7.17 5.78
CA VAL A 269 -5.14 8.60 5.88
C VAL A 269 -4.69 9.31 4.61
N GLY A 270 -3.38 9.37 4.36
CA GLY A 270 -2.82 10.19 3.27
C GLY A 270 -3.22 9.71 1.87
N VAL A 271 -3.52 8.42 1.71
CA VAL A 271 -3.98 7.84 0.44
C VAL A 271 -5.49 7.61 0.46
N MET A 272 -6.00 6.87 1.44
CA MET A 272 -7.41 6.45 1.41
C MET A 272 -8.39 7.56 1.78
N LEU A 273 -8.08 8.42 2.76
CA LEU A 273 -8.98 9.50 3.19
C LEU A 273 -8.75 10.78 2.36
N GLU A 274 -7.49 11.23 2.29
CA GLU A 274 -7.12 12.53 1.73
C GLU A 274 -6.84 12.48 0.22
N GLY A 275 -6.54 11.30 -0.31
CA GLY A 275 -6.22 11.10 -1.72
C GLY A 275 -7.44 11.11 -2.63
N SER A 276 -7.20 11.34 -3.93
CA SER A 276 -8.20 11.11 -4.97
C SER A 276 -8.28 9.62 -5.35
N PRO A 277 -9.37 9.18 -6.00
CA PRO A 277 -9.47 7.80 -6.50
C PRO A 277 -8.28 7.38 -7.38
N GLN A 278 -7.77 8.29 -8.22
CA GLN A 278 -6.61 8.04 -9.07
C GLN A 278 -5.32 7.83 -8.25
N GLN A 279 -5.14 8.60 -7.18
CA GLN A 279 -4.00 8.42 -6.28
C GLN A 279 -4.10 7.08 -5.54
N VAL A 280 -5.31 6.64 -5.17
CA VAL A 280 -5.55 5.32 -4.57
C VAL A 280 -5.24 4.19 -5.55
N VAL A 281 -5.74 4.26 -6.80
CA VAL A 281 -5.42 3.28 -7.85
C VAL A 281 -3.91 3.17 -8.01
N LYS A 282 -3.22 4.31 -8.15
CA LYS A 282 -1.78 4.34 -8.32
C LYS A 282 -1.03 3.72 -7.15
N ALA A 283 -1.34 4.13 -5.91
CA ALA A 283 -0.69 3.59 -4.72
C ALA A 283 -0.91 2.07 -4.59
N THR A 284 -2.13 1.63 -4.86
CA THR A 284 -2.52 0.21 -4.80
C THR A 284 -1.81 -0.61 -5.87
N ALA A 285 -1.80 -0.14 -7.12
CA ALA A 285 -1.10 -0.78 -8.23
C ALA A 285 0.40 -0.86 -7.98
N ASN A 286 1.02 0.22 -7.47
CA ASN A 286 2.45 0.22 -7.15
C ASN A 286 2.81 -0.84 -6.11
N LEU A 287 2.04 -0.93 -5.02
CA LEU A 287 2.24 -1.96 -4.00
C LEU A 287 2.08 -3.36 -4.59
N LEU A 288 1.02 -3.58 -5.36
CA LEU A 288 0.73 -4.85 -6.02
C LEU A 288 1.83 -5.28 -6.99
N THR A 289 2.35 -4.36 -7.82
CA THR A 289 3.47 -4.60 -8.73
C THR A 289 4.73 -4.98 -7.95
N ALA A 290 5.03 -4.25 -6.87
CA ALA A 290 6.19 -4.54 -6.03
C ALA A 290 6.07 -5.92 -5.35
N MET A 291 4.88 -6.25 -4.89
CA MET A 291 4.55 -7.52 -4.21
C MET A 291 4.20 -8.67 -5.16
N LEU A 292 4.18 -8.42 -6.48
CA LEU A 292 3.71 -9.36 -7.49
C LEU A 292 4.35 -10.77 -7.39
N PRO A 293 5.66 -10.92 -7.11
CA PRO A 293 6.28 -12.24 -6.98
C PRO A 293 5.95 -13.00 -5.68
N PHE A 294 5.40 -12.32 -4.67
CA PHE A 294 5.19 -12.92 -3.34
C PHE A 294 3.75 -13.41 -3.20
N ASN A 295 3.54 -14.72 -3.17
CA ASN A 295 2.19 -15.29 -3.15
C ASN A 295 1.51 -15.19 -1.78
N ASN A 296 2.27 -15.21 -0.70
CA ASN A 296 1.83 -15.10 0.69
C ASN A 296 1.46 -13.65 1.09
N PHE A 297 0.57 -13.02 0.32
CA PHE A 297 0.22 -11.61 0.47
C PHE A 297 -1.28 -11.35 0.27
N ILE A 298 -1.87 -10.61 1.20
CA ILE A 298 -3.23 -10.05 1.16
C ILE A 298 -3.10 -8.53 1.10
N VAL A 299 -3.72 -7.92 0.09
CA VAL A 299 -3.71 -6.46 -0.05
C VAL A 299 -4.61 -5.87 1.02
N SER A 300 -4.07 -4.95 1.83
CA SER A 300 -4.85 -4.25 2.84
C SER A 300 -4.35 -2.83 3.08
N THR A 301 -5.10 -2.08 3.87
CA THR A 301 -4.63 -0.84 4.48
C THR A 301 -3.66 -1.16 5.61
N GLY A 302 -2.76 -0.23 5.92
CA GLY A 302 -1.75 -0.41 6.97
C GLY A 302 -2.31 -0.29 8.39
N CYS A 303 -3.41 0.44 8.55
CA CYS A 303 -4.15 0.57 9.81
C CYS A 303 -5.65 0.75 9.52
N THR A 304 -6.44 0.90 10.57
CA THR A 304 -7.89 1.08 10.53
C THR A 304 -8.28 2.24 9.62
N LEU A 305 -9.22 2.02 8.69
CA LEU A 305 -9.77 3.07 7.86
C LEU A 305 -10.55 4.08 8.71
N PRO A 306 -10.30 5.39 8.53
CA PRO A 306 -11.09 6.45 9.16
C PRO A 306 -12.58 6.37 8.79
N PHE A 307 -13.44 6.88 9.67
CA PHE A 307 -14.89 6.91 9.49
C PHE A 307 -15.32 7.62 8.18
N GLU A 308 -14.59 8.66 7.78
CA GLU A 308 -14.97 9.59 6.71
C GLU A 308 -14.42 9.21 5.32
N VAL A 309 -13.76 8.05 5.20
CA VAL A 309 -13.14 7.64 3.93
C VAL A 309 -14.19 7.58 2.81
N PRO A 310 -13.96 8.26 1.66
CA PRO A 310 -14.91 8.26 0.55
C PRO A 310 -15.12 6.86 -0.04
N ALA A 311 -16.39 6.52 -0.34
CA ALA A 311 -16.72 5.26 -1.00
C ALA A 311 -15.98 5.06 -2.34
N ALA A 312 -15.75 6.14 -3.09
CA ALA A 312 -15.02 6.10 -4.35
C ALA A 312 -13.55 5.65 -4.16
N ASN A 313 -12.92 6.03 -3.05
CA ASN A 313 -11.55 5.61 -2.74
C ASN A 313 -11.51 4.13 -2.34
N ILE A 314 -12.50 3.65 -1.59
CA ILE A 314 -12.63 2.21 -1.27
C ILE A 314 -12.85 1.40 -2.54
N SER A 315 -13.75 1.82 -3.44
CA SER A 315 -13.94 1.19 -4.75
C SER A 315 -12.64 1.15 -5.55
N ALA A 316 -11.94 2.29 -5.68
CA ALA A 316 -10.67 2.37 -6.39
C ALA A 316 -9.63 1.38 -5.84
N PHE A 317 -9.49 1.28 -4.52
CA PHE A 317 -8.61 0.32 -3.87
C PHE A 317 -8.98 -1.13 -4.18
N VAL A 318 -10.25 -1.50 -3.94
CA VAL A 318 -10.68 -2.90 -4.07
C VAL A 318 -10.72 -3.36 -5.53
N GLU A 319 -11.22 -2.54 -6.44
CA GLU A 319 -11.26 -2.87 -7.87
C GLU A 319 -9.86 -3.04 -8.45
N THR A 320 -8.92 -2.16 -8.09
CA THR A 320 -7.52 -2.28 -8.51
C THR A 320 -6.93 -3.61 -8.02
N ALA A 321 -7.14 -3.95 -6.75
CA ALA A 321 -6.56 -5.15 -6.18
C ALA A 321 -7.19 -6.45 -6.70
N ARG A 322 -8.50 -6.47 -6.98
CA ARG A 322 -9.20 -7.64 -7.53
C ARG A 322 -8.84 -7.94 -8.98
N ASN A 323 -8.59 -6.90 -9.77
CA ASN A 323 -8.25 -7.02 -11.20
C ASN A 323 -6.75 -7.22 -11.44
N PHE A 324 -5.92 -7.20 -10.39
CA PHE A 324 -4.47 -7.33 -10.53
C PHE A 324 -4.06 -8.78 -10.84
N PRO A 325 -3.12 -9.01 -11.78
CA PRO A 325 -2.72 -10.35 -12.16
C PRO A 325 -2.05 -11.12 -11.01
N ARG A 326 -2.20 -12.45 -11.03
CA ARG A 326 -1.47 -13.39 -10.17
C ARG A 326 -0.52 -14.22 -11.02
N LEU A 327 0.74 -14.28 -10.61
CA LEU A 327 1.77 -15.02 -11.33
C LEU A 327 1.82 -16.49 -10.91
N SER A 328 2.21 -17.35 -11.85
CA SER A 328 2.65 -18.71 -11.52
C SER A 328 3.97 -18.70 -10.74
N PRO A 329 4.30 -19.77 -9.99
CA PRO A 329 5.55 -19.84 -9.23
C PRO A 329 6.82 -19.65 -10.07
N SER A 330 6.83 -20.10 -11.34
CA SER A 330 7.96 -19.90 -12.25
C SER A 330 8.12 -18.44 -12.67
N GLN A 331 7.02 -17.77 -13.00
CA GLN A 331 6.99 -16.35 -13.37
C GLN A 331 7.40 -15.45 -12.19
N ALA A 332 6.92 -15.76 -10.98
CA ALA A 332 7.30 -15.07 -9.75
C ALA A 332 8.81 -15.17 -9.48
N ARG A 333 9.38 -16.39 -9.50
CA ARG A 333 10.83 -16.61 -9.34
C ARG A 333 11.64 -15.89 -10.42
N LEU A 334 11.14 -15.83 -11.65
CA LEU A 334 11.79 -15.11 -12.73
C LEU A 334 11.87 -13.61 -12.43
N LEU A 335 10.79 -12.97 -11.98
CA LEU A 335 10.82 -11.56 -11.63
C LEU A 335 11.81 -11.27 -10.49
N LEU A 336 11.86 -12.12 -9.45
CA LEU A 336 12.84 -11.96 -8.37
C LEU A 336 14.28 -12.11 -8.88
N SER A 337 14.52 -13.08 -9.75
CA SER A 337 15.84 -13.28 -10.37
C SER A 337 16.23 -12.10 -11.25
N LEU A 338 15.28 -11.54 -12.00
CA LEU A 338 15.48 -10.38 -12.86
C LEU A 338 15.80 -9.13 -12.05
N ARG A 339 15.06 -8.87 -10.96
CA ARG A 339 15.37 -7.78 -10.01
C ARG A 339 16.77 -7.92 -9.43
N ARG A 340 17.17 -9.14 -9.05
CA ARG A 340 18.49 -9.43 -8.50
C ARG A 340 19.61 -9.20 -9.52
N ALA A 341 19.50 -9.79 -10.70
CA ALA A 341 20.48 -9.62 -11.78
C ALA A 341 20.66 -8.13 -12.14
N LEU A 342 19.57 -7.37 -12.13
CA LEU A 342 19.63 -5.93 -12.34
C LEU A 342 20.43 -5.22 -11.24
N LEU A 343 20.17 -5.52 -9.96
CA LEU A 343 20.91 -4.96 -8.82
C LEU A 343 22.39 -5.34 -8.82
N GLU A 344 22.73 -6.51 -9.35
CA GLU A 344 24.11 -6.98 -9.52
C GLU A 344 24.80 -6.35 -10.75
N GLY A 345 24.07 -5.59 -11.59
CA GLY A 345 24.61 -5.00 -12.82
C GLY A 345 24.85 -6.01 -13.95
N ASP A 346 24.23 -7.19 -13.88
CA ASP A 346 24.41 -8.28 -14.84
C ASP A 346 23.53 -8.09 -16.10
N SER A 347 24.07 -7.38 -17.09
CA SER A 347 23.39 -7.12 -18.37
C SER A 347 23.05 -8.40 -19.15
N GLU A 348 23.89 -9.43 -19.10
CA GLU A 348 23.66 -10.69 -19.82
C GLU A 348 22.56 -11.51 -19.14
N GLY A 349 22.61 -11.61 -17.81
CA GLY A 349 21.56 -12.23 -17.00
C GLY A 349 20.22 -11.53 -17.17
N VAL A 350 20.19 -10.20 -17.14
CA VAL A 350 18.96 -9.42 -17.39
C VAL A 350 18.39 -9.69 -18.79
N THR A 351 19.23 -9.69 -19.82
CA THR A 351 18.81 -10.02 -21.19
C THR A 351 18.19 -11.42 -21.27
N THR A 352 18.86 -12.41 -20.69
CA THR A 352 18.45 -13.81 -20.71
C THR A 352 17.13 -14.01 -19.96
N LEU A 353 17.02 -13.46 -18.74
CA LEU A 353 15.83 -13.56 -17.91
C LEU A 353 14.64 -12.83 -18.53
N THR A 354 14.86 -11.67 -19.16
CA THR A 354 13.81 -10.93 -19.86
C THR A 354 13.26 -11.74 -21.04
N ARG A 355 14.14 -12.34 -21.87
CA ARG A 355 13.71 -13.24 -22.97
C ARG A 355 12.96 -14.46 -22.44
N LYS A 356 13.44 -15.05 -21.34
CA LYS A 356 12.78 -16.18 -20.70
C LYS A 356 11.39 -15.81 -20.18
N GLY A 357 11.20 -14.60 -19.65
CA GLY A 357 9.89 -14.10 -19.24
C GLY A 357 8.90 -14.08 -20.40
N LEU A 358 9.33 -13.55 -21.55
CA LEU A 358 8.53 -13.53 -22.78
C LEU A 358 8.20 -14.95 -23.28
N GLN A 359 9.14 -15.89 -23.17
CA GLN A 359 8.92 -17.30 -23.50
C GLN A 359 7.93 -18.01 -22.55
N LEU A 360 7.79 -17.52 -21.32
CA LEU A 360 6.77 -17.97 -20.35
C LEU A 360 5.43 -17.25 -20.52
N GLU A 361 5.20 -16.63 -21.69
CA GLU A 361 3.99 -15.90 -22.04
C GLU A 361 3.63 -14.80 -21.02
N MET A 362 4.63 -14.28 -20.31
CA MET A 362 4.42 -13.13 -19.44
C MET A 362 4.17 -11.90 -20.29
N ASP A 363 3.19 -11.10 -19.89
CA ASP A 363 2.97 -9.80 -20.47
C ASP A 363 4.24 -8.92 -20.32
N ALA A 364 4.60 -8.21 -21.39
CA ALA A 364 5.83 -7.43 -21.45
C ALA A 364 5.83 -6.26 -20.46
N ILE A 365 4.67 -5.65 -20.19
CA ILE A 365 4.50 -4.63 -19.15
C ILE A 365 4.72 -5.24 -17.78
N THR A 366 4.25 -6.46 -17.54
CA THR A 366 4.50 -7.19 -16.28
C THR A 366 5.98 -7.44 -16.02
N ILE A 367 6.76 -7.80 -17.05
CA ILE A 367 8.23 -7.97 -16.93
C ILE A 367 8.91 -6.62 -16.67
N LEU A 368 8.49 -5.58 -17.39
CA LEU A 368 9.03 -4.23 -17.27
C LEU A 368 8.75 -3.65 -15.89
N GLU A 369 7.48 -3.56 -15.49
CA GLU A 369 7.05 -2.94 -14.24
C GLU A 369 7.39 -3.81 -13.04
N GLY A 370 7.07 -5.10 -13.09
CA GLY A 370 7.28 -6.05 -12.00
C GLY A 370 8.72 -6.52 -11.84
N GLY A 371 9.56 -6.38 -12.87
CA GLY A 371 10.96 -6.82 -12.86
C GLY A 371 11.93 -5.65 -12.90
N LEU A 372 12.10 -5.07 -14.09
CA LEU A 372 13.11 -4.05 -14.37
C LEU A 372 12.93 -2.77 -13.54
N ILE A 373 11.72 -2.20 -13.54
CA ILE A 373 11.41 -0.96 -12.81
C ILE A 373 11.50 -1.17 -11.30
N GLN A 374 11.01 -2.30 -10.76
CA GLN A 374 11.20 -2.60 -9.34
C GLN A 374 12.69 -2.75 -8.96
N GLY A 375 13.51 -3.31 -9.85
CA GLY A 375 14.95 -3.42 -9.62
C GLY A 375 15.63 -2.04 -9.56
N ILE A 376 15.35 -1.14 -10.51
CA ILE A 376 15.98 0.19 -10.52
C ILE A 376 15.49 1.06 -9.35
N ASN A 377 14.22 0.95 -8.97
CA ASN A 377 13.69 1.62 -7.78
C ASN A 377 14.44 1.18 -6.53
N ARG A 378 14.68 -0.13 -6.38
CA ARG A 378 15.45 -0.67 -5.26
C ARG A 378 16.91 -0.19 -5.26
N ALA A 379 17.53 -0.06 -6.43
CA ALA A 379 18.87 0.53 -6.54
C ALA A 379 18.89 1.99 -6.03
N GLY A 380 17.86 2.78 -6.38
CA GLY A 380 17.69 4.14 -5.90
C GLY A 380 17.56 4.24 -4.37
N GLU A 381 16.77 3.35 -3.75
CA GLU A 381 16.66 3.27 -2.29
C GLU A 381 18.00 2.92 -1.63
N LEU A 382 18.73 1.95 -2.18
CA LEU A 382 20.03 1.54 -1.66
C LEU A 382 21.08 2.65 -1.79
N TYR A 383 21.03 3.43 -2.87
CA TYR A 383 21.87 4.61 -3.05
C TYR A 383 21.57 5.69 -2.00
N GLN A 384 20.29 5.98 -1.73
CA GLN A 384 19.89 6.91 -0.66
C GLN A 384 20.36 6.45 0.73
N GLN A 385 20.44 5.13 0.94
CA GLN A 385 20.96 4.52 2.16
C GLN A 385 22.50 4.41 2.19
N GLN A 386 23.21 4.93 1.18
CA GLN A 386 24.66 4.83 1.03
C GLN A 386 25.18 3.38 1.00
N LYS A 387 24.37 2.44 0.49
CA LYS A 387 24.72 1.02 0.33
C LYS A 387 25.17 0.66 -1.08
N VAL A 388 24.85 1.50 -2.05
CA VAL A 388 25.25 1.40 -3.46
C VAL A 388 25.81 2.76 -3.84
N PHE A 389 26.87 2.82 -4.65
CA PHE A 389 27.51 4.06 -5.06
C PHE A 389 27.42 4.26 -6.58
N ILE A 390 27.98 5.38 -7.05
CA ILE A 390 27.90 5.78 -8.46
C ILE A 390 28.41 4.70 -9.43
N PRO A 391 29.56 4.04 -9.22
CA PRO A 391 30.04 3.00 -10.13
C PRO A 391 29.05 1.85 -10.30
N GLU A 392 28.48 1.36 -9.19
CA GLU A 392 27.49 0.30 -9.20
C GLU A 392 26.19 0.76 -9.87
N LEU A 393 25.73 1.99 -9.60
CA LEU A 393 24.56 2.56 -10.30
C LEU A 393 24.74 2.63 -11.82
N LEU A 394 25.96 2.92 -12.30
CA LEU A 394 26.24 2.92 -13.74
C LEU A 394 26.13 1.52 -14.35
N LEU A 395 26.59 0.47 -13.65
CA LEU A 395 26.42 -0.92 -14.08
C LEU A 395 24.95 -1.35 -14.07
N ILE A 396 24.21 -1.03 -13.01
CA ILE A 396 22.77 -1.30 -12.89
C ILE A 396 22.00 -0.61 -14.03
N SER A 397 22.38 0.61 -14.38
CA SER A 397 21.82 1.35 -15.51
C SER A 397 22.06 0.65 -16.86
N GLN A 398 23.27 0.14 -17.10
CA GLN A 398 23.57 -0.64 -18.31
C GLN A 398 22.72 -1.91 -18.38
N ALA A 399 22.56 -2.63 -17.27
CA ALA A 399 21.72 -3.81 -17.19
C ALA A 399 20.23 -3.48 -17.46
N MET A 400 19.75 -2.33 -16.96
CA MET A 400 18.40 -1.84 -17.26
C MET A 400 18.19 -1.62 -18.76
N TYR A 401 19.16 -0.99 -19.43
CA TYR A 401 19.10 -0.79 -20.88
C TYR A 401 19.07 -2.10 -21.65
N ALA A 402 19.88 -3.09 -21.27
CA ALA A 402 19.86 -4.42 -21.89
C ALA A 402 18.47 -5.09 -21.79
N GLY A 403 17.78 -4.95 -20.66
CA GLY A 403 16.40 -5.42 -20.50
C GLY A 403 15.40 -4.68 -21.40
N LEU A 404 15.50 -3.34 -21.47
CA LEU A 404 14.65 -2.51 -22.32
C LEU A 404 14.81 -2.84 -23.81
N GLU A 405 16.03 -3.14 -24.27
CA GLU A 405 16.29 -3.54 -25.65
C GLU A 405 15.55 -4.83 -26.05
N VAL A 406 15.41 -5.78 -25.12
CA VAL A 406 14.65 -7.01 -25.34
C VAL A 406 13.14 -6.76 -25.37
N ILE A 407 12.62 -5.89 -24.49
CA ILE A 407 11.18 -5.63 -24.35
C ILE A 407 10.65 -4.76 -25.49
N ARG A 408 11.45 -3.79 -25.96
CA ARG A 408 11.03 -2.77 -26.92
C ARG A 408 10.35 -3.34 -28.18
N PRO A 409 10.90 -4.34 -28.90
CA PRO A 409 10.25 -4.87 -30.11
C PRO A 409 8.86 -5.46 -29.83
N VAL A 410 8.67 -6.07 -28.67
CA VAL A 410 7.41 -6.74 -28.30
C VAL A 410 6.31 -5.72 -28.01
N LEU A 411 6.63 -4.66 -27.26
CA LEU A 411 5.67 -3.61 -26.93
C LEU A 411 5.20 -2.81 -28.15
N VAL A 412 6.01 -2.78 -29.21
CA VAL A 412 5.76 -1.96 -30.40
C VAL A 412 5.12 -2.76 -31.55
N GLN A 413 5.01 -4.09 -31.44
CA GLN A 413 4.58 -4.98 -32.53
C GLN A 413 3.06 -5.02 -32.82
N LYS A 414 2.23 -4.30 -32.06
CA LYS A 414 0.80 -4.12 -32.35
C LYS A 414 0.59 -2.66 -32.77
N ARG A 415 0.33 -2.38 -34.06
CA ARG A 415 0.06 -1.02 -34.54
C ARG A 415 -1.15 -0.97 -35.46
N HIS A 416 -2.11 -0.11 -35.13
CA HIS A 416 -3.13 0.38 -36.04
C HIS A 416 -3.24 1.91 -35.91
N GLY A 417 -2.68 2.65 -36.86
CA GLY A 417 -2.75 4.13 -36.88
C GLY A 417 -1.93 4.81 -35.78
N THR A 418 -1.81 6.14 -35.85
CA THR A 418 -1.14 6.97 -34.82
C THR A 418 -2.18 7.78 -34.06
N ARG A 419 -2.20 7.69 -32.72
CA ARG A 419 -3.09 8.49 -31.87
C ARG A 419 -2.67 9.95 -31.79
N GLY A 420 -1.40 10.22 -32.07
CA GLY A 420 -0.79 11.55 -32.11
C GLY A 420 0.73 11.47 -32.09
N LYS A 421 1.37 12.60 -32.34
CA LYS A 421 2.83 12.75 -32.44
C LYS A 421 3.36 13.55 -31.26
N ILE A 422 4.42 13.05 -30.65
CA ILE A 422 5.04 13.61 -29.45
C ILE A 422 6.54 13.79 -29.67
N VAL A 423 7.07 14.93 -29.25
CA VAL A 423 8.50 15.18 -29.12
C VAL A 423 8.91 14.98 -27.66
N LEU A 424 9.99 14.26 -27.38
CA LEU A 424 10.46 13.95 -26.03
C LEU A 424 11.96 14.22 -25.89
N GLY A 425 12.38 14.78 -24.75
CA GLY A 425 13.80 15.05 -24.48
C GLY A 425 14.06 15.33 -23.00
N THR A 426 15.29 15.09 -22.55
CA THR A 426 15.74 15.65 -21.27
C THR A 426 16.21 17.09 -21.52
N VAL A 427 15.96 17.96 -20.57
CA VAL A 427 16.31 19.38 -20.72
C VAL A 427 17.81 19.60 -20.62
N GLN A 428 18.29 20.71 -21.16
CA GLN A 428 19.71 21.08 -21.13
C GLN A 428 20.33 20.97 -19.72
N GLY A 429 21.50 20.36 -19.66
CA GLY A 429 22.26 20.04 -18.46
C GLY A 429 21.84 18.74 -17.78
N ASP A 430 20.80 18.04 -18.28
CA ASP A 430 20.32 16.79 -17.69
C ASP A 430 20.71 15.59 -18.55
N LEU A 431 21.55 14.72 -17.99
CA LEU A 431 22.02 13.50 -18.66
C LEU A 431 21.19 12.26 -18.32
N HIS A 432 20.18 12.37 -17.46
CA HIS A 432 19.41 11.24 -16.95
C HIS A 432 18.23 10.92 -17.87
N ASP A 433 18.38 9.91 -18.71
CA ASP A 433 17.46 9.59 -19.81
C ASP A 433 16.58 8.36 -19.57
N ILE A 434 16.80 7.58 -18.50
CA ILE A 434 16.03 6.35 -18.21
C ILE A 434 14.52 6.64 -18.14
N GLY A 435 14.12 7.64 -17.36
CA GLY A 435 12.71 8.00 -17.18
C GLY A 435 12.04 8.43 -18.50
N LYS A 436 12.73 9.29 -19.28
CA LYS A 436 12.27 9.71 -20.62
C LYS A 436 12.17 8.52 -21.58
N ASN A 437 13.16 7.63 -21.60
CA ASN A 437 13.17 6.45 -22.46
C ASN A 437 12.01 5.51 -22.14
N LEU A 438 11.68 5.35 -20.85
CA LEU A 438 10.52 4.59 -20.40
C LEU A 438 9.20 5.24 -20.87
N VAL A 439 9.05 6.55 -20.68
CA VAL A 439 7.88 7.31 -21.19
C VAL A 439 7.74 7.13 -22.70
N GLY A 440 8.82 7.30 -23.46
CA GLY A 440 8.82 7.12 -24.91
C GLY A 440 8.43 5.70 -25.34
N LEU A 441 8.90 4.68 -24.61
CA LEU A 441 8.52 3.29 -24.85
C LEU A 441 7.04 3.05 -24.59
N MET A 442 6.52 3.52 -23.45
CA MET A 442 5.11 3.37 -23.07
C MET A 442 4.16 4.11 -24.02
N LEU A 443 4.52 5.32 -24.45
CA LEU A 443 3.76 6.06 -25.45
C LEU A 443 3.75 5.32 -26.80
N THR A 444 4.89 4.79 -27.23
CA THR A 444 4.97 4.01 -28.47
C THR A 444 4.12 2.74 -28.38
N ALA A 445 4.08 2.09 -27.20
CA ALA A 445 3.22 0.92 -26.95
C ALA A 445 1.72 1.24 -26.96
N ASN A 446 1.36 2.52 -26.80
CA ASN A 446 -0.01 3.03 -26.83
C ASN A 446 -0.31 3.78 -28.14
N ASP A 447 0.28 3.34 -29.26
CA ASP A 447 0.04 3.83 -30.62
C ASP A 447 0.37 5.33 -30.83
N PHE A 448 1.23 5.92 -30.00
CA PHE A 448 1.74 7.26 -30.25
C PHE A 448 3.04 7.24 -31.07
N GLN A 449 3.20 8.24 -31.95
CA GLN A 449 4.47 8.47 -32.66
C GLN A 449 5.40 9.32 -31.79
N VAL A 450 6.47 8.71 -31.25
CA VAL A 450 7.46 9.41 -30.44
C VAL A 450 8.68 9.80 -31.28
N ILE A 451 9.04 11.08 -31.21
CA ILE A 451 10.29 11.65 -31.72
C ILE A 451 11.16 11.98 -30.52
N ASP A 452 12.19 11.18 -30.32
CA ASP A 452 13.08 11.30 -29.18
C ASP A 452 14.31 12.12 -29.54
N LEU A 453 14.45 13.30 -28.92
CA LEU A 453 15.60 14.20 -29.10
C LEU A 453 16.81 13.77 -28.27
N GLY A 454 16.65 12.75 -27.41
CA GLY A 454 17.71 12.26 -26.55
C GLY A 454 17.85 13.07 -25.27
N LYS A 455 19.11 13.31 -24.88
CA LYS A 455 19.45 13.97 -23.62
C LYS A 455 20.28 15.23 -23.83
N ASP A 456 20.28 16.10 -22.82
CA ASP A 456 20.95 17.40 -22.84
C ASP A 456 20.46 18.29 -23.99
N VAL A 457 19.13 18.38 -24.15
CA VAL A 457 18.50 19.05 -25.29
C VAL A 457 18.26 20.53 -24.97
N THR A 458 18.75 21.42 -25.82
CA THR A 458 18.61 22.86 -25.63
C THR A 458 17.19 23.34 -25.95
N PRO A 459 16.74 24.49 -25.38
CA PRO A 459 15.46 25.08 -25.73
C PRO A 459 15.26 25.28 -27.24
N GLU A 460 16.32 25.65 -27.95
CA GLU A 460 16.31 25.90 -29.39
C GLU A 460 16.06 24.60 -30.17
N GLN A 461 16.69 23.49 -29.77
CA GLN A 461 16.47 22.18 -30.39
C GLN A 461 15.02 21.71 -30.23
N PHE A 462 14.39 21.97 -29.09
CA PHE A 462 12.96 21.68 -28.90
C PHE A 462 12.09 22.52 -29.84
N VAL A 463 12.35 23.82 -29.95
CA VAL A 463 11.60 24.72 -30.86
C VAL A 463 11.77 24.30 -32.32
N GLU A 464 12.98 23.94 -32.73
CA GLU A 464 13.27 23.44 -34.08
C GLU A 464 12.51 22.13 -34.37
N ALA A 465 12.55 21.18 -33.43
CA ALA A 465 11.83 19.91 -33.56
C ALA A 465 10.31 20.11 -33.64
N VAL A 466 9.74 21.04 -32.87
CA VAL A 466 8.32 21.39 -32.95
C VAL A 466 7.98 21.95 -34.33
N GLY A 467 8.80 22.87 -34.85
CA GLY A 467 8.61 23.44 -36.19
C GLY A 467 8.69 22.40 -37.31
N ALA A 468 9.67 21.49 -37.24
CA ALA A 468 9.90 20.47 -38.24
C ALA A 468 8.88 19.33 -38.20
N CYS A 469 8.53 18.86 -37.01
CA CYS A 469 7.72 17.65 -36.84
C CYS A 469 6.24 17.93 -36.61
N ARG A 470 5.86 19.14 -36.18
CA ARG A 470 4.49 19.53 -35.79
C ARG A 470 3.83 18.50 -34.84
N PRO A 471 4.44 18.21 -33.68
CA PRO A 471 3.83 17.34 -32.67
C PRO A 471 2.64 18.03 -32.01
N GLN A 472 1.71 17.25 -31.45
CA GLN A 472 0.65 17.77 -30.57
C GLN A 472 1.15 17.98 -29.14
N VAL A 473 2.16 17.21 -28.71
CA VAL A 473 2.70 17.27 -27.35
C VAL A 473 4.23 17.30 -27.35
N VAL A 474 4.82 18.08 -26.44
CA VAL A 474 6.25 18.05 -26.09
C VAL A 474 6.38 17.58 -24.64
N GLY A 475 7.13 16.49 -24.43
CA GLY A 475 7.47 15.96 -23.12
C GLY A 475 8.87 16.37 -22.68
N LEU A 476 8.97 17.05 -21.54
CA LEU A 476 10.24 17.47 -20.94
C LEU A 476 10.53 16.67 -19.68
N SER A 477 11.76 16.15 -19.56
CA SER A 477 12.22 15.42 -18.38
C SER A 477 13.39 16.14 -17.69
N ALA A 478 13.38 16.19 -16.35
CA ALA A 478 14.49 16.64 -15.51
C ALA A 478 14.57 15.81 -14.22
N LEU A 479 15.78 15.40 -13.81
CA LEU A 479 16.01 14.64 -12.58
C LEU A 479 16.61 15.49 -11.44
N THR A 480 17.26 16.62 -11.73
CA THR A 480 17.93 17.43 -10.70
C THR A 480 17.26 18.79 -10.49
N THR A 481 17.39 19.35 -9.29
CA THR A 481 16.86 20.69 -8.99
C THR A 481 17.56 21.79 -9.78
N THR A 482 18.80 21.56 -10.22
CA THR A 482 19.54 22.50 -11.07
C THR A 482 18.99 22.54 -12.49
N THR A 483 18.55 21.41 -13.04
CA THR A 483 18.01 21.31 -14.41
C THR A 483 16.55 21.75 -14.51
N MET A 484 15.84 21.90 -13.39
CA MET A 484 14.51 22.53 -13.33
C MET A 484 14.49 23.94 -13.96
N LYS A 485 15.57 24.73 -13.81
CA LYS A 485 15.66 26.05 -14.46
C LYS A 485 15.75 25.94 -15.98
N SER A 486 16.45 24.93 -16.51
CA SER A 486 16.50 24.66 -17.95
C SER A 486 15.14 24.23 -18.50
N MET A 487 14.36 23.47 -17.71
CA MET A 487 12.97 23.15 -18.04
C MET A 487 12.12 24.42 -18.15
N GLU A 488 12.20 25.32 -17.18
CA GLU A 488 11.48 26.61 -17.23
C GLU A 488 11.84 27.44 -18.46
N LYS A 489 13.14 27.51 -18.81
CA LYS A 489 13.62 28.17 -20.04
C LYS A 489 13.02 27.54 -21.31
N THR A 490 12.97 26.21 -21.36
CA THR A 490 12.44 25.45 -22.50
C THR A 490 10.94 25.71 -22.68
N VAL A 491 10.15 25.63 -21.60
CA VAL A 491 8.71 25.95 -21.65
C VAL A 491 8.49 27.38 -22.12
N ARG A 492 9.28 28.34 -21.61
CA ARG A 492 9.20 29.73 -22.06
C ARG A 492 9.54 29.87 -23.55
N ALA A 493 10.60 29.23 -24.05
CA ALA A 493 10.99 29.30 -25.45
C ALA A 493 9.91 28.76 -26.40
N LEU A 494 9.32 27.61 -26.06
CA LEU A 494 8.20 27.01 -26.81
C LEU A 494 6.98 27.95 -26.88
N LYS A 495 6.69 28.68 -25.80
CA LYS A 495 5.60 29.67 -25.78
C LYS A 495 5.92 30.94 -26.56
N GLN A 496 7.14 31.46 -26.42
CA GLN A 496 7.56 32.72 -27.07
C GLN A 496 7.72 32.59 -28.59
N GLY A 497 8.05 31.40 -29.10
CA GLY A 497 8.17 31.14 -30.54
C GLY A 497 6.84 31.15 -31.32
N GLY A 498 5.71 31.51 -30.69
CA GLY A 498 4.37 31.49 -31.32
C GLY A 498 3.80 30.08 -31.54
N GLN A 499 4.55 29.04 -31.17
CA GLN A 499 4.16 27.63 -31.30
C GLN A 499 3.42 27.10 -30.07
N GLY A 500 3.47 27.80 -28.93
CA GLY A 500 2.84 27.37 -27.67
C GLY A 500 1.32 27.26 -27.69
N GLU A 501 0.65 27.86 -28.68
CA GLU A 501 -0.79 27.63 -28.92
C GLU A 501 -1.04 26.36 -29.75
N GLN A 502 -0.04 25.88 -30.50
CA GLN A 502 -0.14 24.72 -31.39
C GLN A 502 0.30 23.41 -30.73
N VAL A 503 1.08 23.47 -29.65
CA VAL A 503 1.63 22.29 -28.96
C VAL A 503 1.39 22.37 -27.45
N LYS A 504 1.03 21.23 -26.86
CA LYS A 504 0.88 21.09 -25.41
C LYS A 504 2.18 20.62 -24.77
N VAL A 505 2.52 21.14 -23.61
CA VAL A 505 3.76 20.79 -22.90
C VAL A 505 3.44 19.98 -21.65
N ILE A 506 3.97 18.77 -21.59
CA ILE A 506 3.94 17.92 -20.39
C ILE A 506 5.33 17.86 -19.77
N VAL A 507 5.40 17.94 -18.44
CA VAL A 507 6.67 17.88 -17.70
C VAL A 507 6.66 16.76 -16.67
N GLY A 508 7.84 16.19 -16.42
CA GLY A 508 8.01 15.14 -15.41
C GLY A 508 9.46 14.95 -14.98
N GLY A 509 9.63 14.02 -14.03
CA GLY A 509 10.91 13.69 -13.41
C GLY A 509 10.90 13.92 -11.90
N ALA A 510 11.85 13.31 -11.19
CA ALA A 510 11.78 13.14 -9.73
C ALA A 510 11.56 14.43 -8.90
N PRO A 511 12.18 15.58 -9.22
CA PRO A 511 11.99 16.80 -8.42
C PRO A 511 10.78 17.64 -8.87
N ILE A 512 10.06 17.22 -9.92
CA ILE A 512 8.96 17.99 -10.51
C ILE A 512 7.68 17.75 -9.71
N THR A 513 6.95 18.82 -9.44
CA THR A 513 5.65 18.78 -8.75
C THR A 513 4.56 19.39 -9.64
N PRO A 514 3.27 19.07 -9.38
CA PRO A 514 2.17 19.73 -10.08
C PRO A 514 2.20 21.26 -9.95
N GLU A 515 2.65 21.75 -8.80
CA GLU A 515 2.75 23.19 -8.52
C GLU A 515 3.88 23.85 -9.32
N PHE A 516 5.05 23.20 -9.41
CA PHE A 516 6.13 23.67 -10.26
C PHE A 516 5.72 23.68 -11.74
N ALA A 517 5.05 22.62 -12.21
CA ALA A 517 4.56 22.51 -13.58
C ALA A 517 3.62 23.69 -13.94
N ARG A 518 2.66 24.00 -13.07
CA ARG A 518 1.78 25.17 -13.22
C ARG A 518 2.57 26.48 -13.24
N ARG A 519 3.52 26.65 -12.32
CA ARG A 519 4.34 27.87 -12.19
C ARG A 519 5.11 28.19 -13.47
N ILE A 520 5.68 27.18 -14.12
CA ILE A 520 6.43 27.37 -15.38
C ILE A 520 5.50 27.41 -16.61
N GLY A 521 4.21 27.13 -16.42
CA GLY A 521 3.20 27.16 -17.46
C GLY A 521 3.14 25.90 -18.33
N ALA A 522 3.54 24.73 -17.82
CA ALA A 522 3.27 23.47 -18.50
C ALA A 522 1.76 23.16 -18.50
N ASP A 523 1.27 22.49 -19.55
CA ASP A 523 -0.13 22.09 -19.69
C ASP A 523 -0.48 20.86 -18.84
N ALA A 524 0.49 19.99 -18.55
CA ALA A 524 0.32 18.82 -17.70
C ALA A 524 1.59 18.44 -16.94
N TYR A 525 1.40 17.63 -15.90
CA TYR A 525 2.45 17.01 -15.12
C TYR A 525 2.20 15.51 -15.05
N ALA A 526 3.24 14.71 -15.27
CA ALA A 526 3.18 13.27 -15.06
C ALA A 526 4.21 12.82 -14.00
N PRO A 527 3.77 12.15 -12.92
CA PRO A 527 4.68 11.63 -11.89
C PRO A 527 5.42 10.35 -12.28
N ASP A 528 4.98 9.65 -13.33
CA ASP A 528 5.57 8.40 -13.82
C ASP A 528 5.18 8.15 -15.29
N ALA A 529 5.70 7.06 -15.88
CA ALA A 529 5.50 6.76 -17.28
C ALA A 529 4.06 6.36 -17.63
N ALA A 530 3.35 5.65 -16.76
CA ALA A 530 1.96 5.26 -17.01
C ALA A 530 1.05 6.49 -16.98
N ALA A 531 1.22 7.37 -15.99
CA ALA A 531 0.51 8.63 -15.91
C ALA A 531 0.83 9.54 -17.12
N ALA A 532 2.07 9.52 -17.63
CA ALA A 532 2.43 10.28 -18.82
C ALA A 532 1.62 9.86 -20.05
N VAL A 533 1.36 8.55 -20.24
CA VAL A 533 0.51 8.07 -21.34
C VAL A 533 -0.91 8.62 -21.23
N THR A 534 -1.50 8.54 -20.03
CA THR A 534 -2.86 9.03 -19.77
C THR A 534 -2.97 10.53 -20.01
N GLU A 535 -2.04 11.33 -19.48
CA GLU A 535 -2.04 12.78 -19.65
C GLU A 535 -1.79 13.19 -21.11
N VAL A 536 -0.91 12.51 -21.83
CA VAL A 536 -0.68 12.76 -23.27
C VAL A 536 -1.95 12.49 -24.06
N ALA A 537 -2.67 11.38 -23.78
CA ALA A 537 -3.95 11.10 -24.42
C ALA A 537 -4.97 12.21 -24.16
N ASN A 538 -5.13 12.62 -22.89
CA ASN A 538 -6.04 13.70 -22.50
C ASN A 538 -5.70 15.04 -23.19
N LEU A 539 -4.42 15.38 -23.30
CA LEU A 539 -3.97 16.60 -23.97
C LEU A 539 -4.30 16.55 -25.48
N ILE A 540 -4.07 15.42 -26.13
CA ILE A 540 -4.34 15.26 -27.55
C ILE A 540 -5.84 15.34 -27.85
N ASP A 541 -6.68 14.72 -27.01
CA ASP A 541 -8.13 14.77 -27.19
C ASP A 541 -8.66 16.21 -27.05
N LYS A 542 -8.14 16.98 -26.08
CA LYS A 542 -8.45 18.42 -25.96
C LYS A 542 -8.01 19.25 -27.17
N VAL A 543 -6.86 18.91 -27.78
CA VAL A 543 -6.37 19.59 -29.00
C VAL A 543 -7.31 19.32 -30.18
N LYS A 544 -7.84 18.10 -30.31
CA LYS A 544 -8.83 17.75 -31.35
C LYS A 544 -10.14 18.51 -31.17
N GLU A 545 -10.67 18.57 -29.95
CA GLU A 545 -11.91 19.31 -29.65
C GLU A 545 -11.81 20.81 -29.99
N HIS A 546 -10.66 21.44 -29.76
CA HIS A 546 -10.43 22.85 -30.13
C HIS A 546 -10.36 23.08 -31.65
N GLN A 547 -9.85 22.11 -32.43
CA GLN A 547 -9.78 22.20 -33.88
C GLN A 547 -11.15 21.99 -34.56
N ASP A 548 -11.97 21.09 -34.01
CA ASP A 548 -13.33 20.82 -34.52
C ASP A 548 -14.31 21.95 -34.18
N GLY A 549 -14.17 22.61 -33.01
CA GLY A 549 -15.01 23.76 -32.62
C GLY A 549 -14.75 25.05 -33.42
N GLN A 550 -13.53 25.24 -33.94
CA GLN A 550 -13.18 26.39 -34.80
C GLN A 550 -13.61 26.21 -36.26
N SER A 551 -13.83 24.98 -36.72
CA SER A 551 -14.29 24.71 -38.09
C SER A 551 -15.80 24.85 -38.27
N THR A 552 -16.59 24.84 -37.19
CA THR A 552 -18.05 25.09 -37.21
C THR A 552 -18.46 26.56 -37.13
N THR A 553 -17.53 27.50 -36.88
CA THR A 553 -17.85 28.94 -36.75
C THR A 553 -17.44 29.79 -37.96
N GLY A 554 -16.92 29.16 -39.02
CA GLY A 554 -16.43 29.82 -40.23
C GLY A 554 -17.33 29.74 -41.47
N VAL A 555 -18.63 29.53 -41.31
CA VAL A 555 -19.61 29.63 -42.40
C VAL A 555 -20.82 30.44 -41.91
N PHE A 556 -20.74 31.76 -42.03
CA PHE A 556 -21.88 32.66 -42.30
C PHE A 556 -21.37 33.90 -43.02
#